data_AF-A0A3D5FKI3-F1
#
_entry.id   AF-A0A3D5FKI3-F1
#
_cell.length_a   1.000
_cell.length_b   1.000
_cell.length_c   1.000
_cell.angle_alpha   90.00
_cell.angle_beta   90.00
_cell.angle_gamma   90.00
#
_symmetry.space_group_name_H-M   'P 1'
#
loop_
_entity.id
_entity.type
_entity.pdbx_description
1 polymer ?
#
loop_
_entity_poly.entity_id
_entity_poly.type
_entity_poly.pdbx_seq_one_letter_code
_entity_poly.pdbx_strand_id
1 'polypeptide(L)'
;MSTRDLPHQPSLRHLKQEAKQFHRALQDGDPATTEQIREGLPRLSEDSTVDDVTLMEVQHVLAREYGYREWPALAAAAELEFEQLSALSDEDTRRLLRETDQKDLAIALKLAPDDVKRRMLNVMSARVRRFITEEMVFLGPMPEEEILEVQERILAQVRLLGRDDVIGWPLGNETPPYEPPEEVDLEPAIAGVIKRPLAELKLQEIHDFIHGLSRRARENGIMSLEVAAKVAGDVFVQEALRLAVDGAEPRLLEDLLKTRIRATLQHFENRQLVILEGIVAICGGDNPRIVANKLVAVYRVDFDVVIEPTGASIEELQAQLRVAPASTLNLDLLTNLLVDLSELTRRKGLAALEPLIADLDDAMLCEGVRCLAARRDMTEIVETLEPHKDQELAETRAHLEAFTAGLTAIQEGKKEKELDVAMAAAS
;
A
#
# COMPACT_ATOMS: atom_id res chain seq x y z
N MET A 1 -6.11 41.56 18.45
CA MET A 1 -5.66 40.65 19.51
C MET A 1 -4.55 39.76 18.98
N SER A 2 -3.38 39.77 19.63
CA SER A 2 -2.31 38.81 19.36
C SER A 2 -2.72 37.43 19.86
N THR A 3 -2.65 36.41 19.00
CA THR A 3 -3.04 35.05 19.38
C THR A 3 -1.94 34.39 20.20
N ARG A 4 -2.28 33.88 21.38
CA ARG A 4 -1.40 33.11 22.25
C ARG A 4 -1.45 31.63 21.85
N ASP A 5 -0.29 30.98 21.88
CA ASP A 5 -0.22 29.54 21.66
C ASP A 5 -0.49 28.78 22.97
N LEU A 6 -1.20 27.66 22.85
CA LEU A 6 -1.34 26.73 23.95
C LEU A 6 0.02 26.08 24.24
N PRO A 7 0.35 25.81 25.52
CA PRO A 7 1.51 25.00 25.84
C PRO A 7 1.34 23.59 25.26
N HIS A 8 2.46 22.87 25.07
CA HIS A 8 2.44 21.50 24.54
C HIS A 8 1.50 20.58 25.32
N GLN A 9 1.48 20.67 26.66
CA GLN A 9 0.55 19.96 27.54
C GLN A 9 -0.37 20.96 28.26
N PRO A 10 -1.49 21.34 27.63
CA PRO A 10 -2.46 22.25 28.24
C PRO A 10 -3.18 21.60 29.43
N SER A 11 -3.61 22.41 30.39
CA SER A 11 -4.39 21.94 31.54
C SER A 11 -5.63 22.80 31.74
N LEU A 12 -6.82 22.20 31.66
CA LEU A 12 -8.07 22.92 31.89
C LEU A 12 -8.13 23.53 33.30
N ARG A 13 -7.50 22.88 34.29
CA ARG A 13 -7.41 23.43 35.66
C ARG A 13 -6.65 24.75 35.67
N HIS A 14 -5.53 24.85 34.95
CA HIS A 14 -4.76 26.08 34.83
C HIS A 14 -5.55 27.16 34.08
N LEU A 15 -6.18 26.83 32.96
CA LEU A 15 -7.01 27.79 32.22
C LEU A 15 -8.19 28.31 33.04
N LYS A 16 -8.86 27.44 33.83
CA LYS A 16 -9.92 27.85 34.76
C LYS A 16 -9.40 28.77 35.87
N GLN A 17 -8.18 28.54 36.34
CA GLN A 17 -7.55 29.38 37.34
C GLN A 17 -7.11 30.72 36.75
N GLU A 18 -6.56 30.72 35.53
CA GLU A 18 -6.22 31.92 34.76
C GLU A 18 -7.46 32.79 34.54
N ALA A 19 -8.58 32.22 34.09
CA ALA A 19 -9.83 32.96 33.93
C ALA A 19 -10.33 33.59 35.24
N LYS A 20 -10.19 32.89 36.39
CA LYS A 20 -10.55 33.45 37.70
C LYS A 20 -9.62 34.57 38.15
N GLN A 21 -8.32 34.45 37.89
CA GLN A 21 -7.35 35.50 38.17
C GLN A 21 -7.61 36.73 37.30
N PHE A 22 -7.91 36.51 36.02
CA PHE A 22 -8.25 37.56 35.06
C PHE A 22 -9.53 38.30 35.47
N HIS A 23 -10.58 37.58 35.88
CA HIS A 23 -11.81 38.18 36.41
C HIS A 23 -11.57 38.98 37.71
N ARG A 24 -10.71 38.48 38.60
CA ARG A 24 -10.37 39.19 39.83
C ARG A 24 -9.56 40.47 39.58
N ALA A 25 -8.60 40.42 38.65
CA ALA A 25 -7.83 41.60 38.25
C ALA A 25 -8.73 42.70 37.64
N LEU A 26 -9.77 42.31 36.90
CA LEU A 26 -10.79 43.23 36.40
C LEU A 26 -11.55 43.91 37.55
N GLN A 27 -11.97 43.14 38.57
CA GLN A 27 -12.65 43.66 39.76
C GLN A 27 -11.75 44.58 40.61
N ASP A 28 -10.45 44.30 40.62
CA ASP A 28 -9.45 45.11 41.32
C ASP A 28 -9.07 46.39 40.52
N GLY A 29 -9.63 46.59 39.32
CA GLY A 29 -9.46 47.80 38.52
C GLY A 29 -8.14 47.85 37.72
N ASP A 30 -7.56 46.70 37.38
CA ASP A 30 -6.33 46.65 36.59
C ASP A 30 -6.54 47.24 35.18
N PRO A 31 -5.82 48.31 34.79
CA PRO A 31 -6.05 49.00 33.52
C PRO A 31 -5.70 48.14 32.30
N ALA A 32 -4.71 47.24 32.40
CA ALA A 32 -4.33 46.35 31.30
C ALA A 32 -5.43 45.31 31.03
N THR A 33 -5.92 44.66 32.09
CA THR A 33 -7.03 43.72 32.02
C THR A 33 -8.31 44.36 31.47
N THR A 34 -8.60 45.59 31.90
CA THR A 34 -9.79 46.34 31.46
C THR A 34 -9.76 46.57 29.94
N GLU A 35 -8.59 46.93 29.40
CA GLU A 35 -8.42 47.13 27.96
C GLU A 35 -8.59 45.82 27.17
N GLN A 36 -7.97 44.72 27.64
CA GLN A 36 -8.12 43.41 27.00
C GLN A 36 -9.58 42.93 26.96
N ILE A 37 -10.34 43.18 28.03
CA ILE A 37 -11.75 42.81 28.11
C ILE A 37 -12.61 43.66 27.16
N ARG A 38 -12.31 44.97 27.03
CA ARG A 38 -12.99 45.83 26.05
C ARG A 38 -12.70 45.43 24.61
N GLU A 39 -11.44 45.11 24.29
CA GLU A 39 -11.09 44.59 22.96
C GLU A 39 -11.81 43.27 22.64
N GLY A 40 -12.02 42.42 23.64
CA GLY A 40 -12.61 41.08 23.49
C GLY A 40 -14.13 41.01 23.55
N LEU A 41 -14.81 42.03 24.10
CA LEU A 41 -16.27 42.07 24.27
C LEU A 41 -16.90 43.23 23.48
N PRO A 42 -17.54 42.95 22.33
CA PRO A 42 -18.14 43.98 21.47
C PRO A 42 -19.22 44.86 22.13
N ARG A 43 -19.78 44.46 23.27
CA ARG A 43 -20.81 45.23 24.00
C ARG A 43 -20.22 46.36 24.86
N LEU A 44 -18.93 46.33 25.16
CA LEU A 44 -18.27 47.31 26.03
C LEU A 44 -17.68 48.41 25.15
N SER A 45 -18.22 49.62 25.26
CA SER A 45 -17.64 50.83 24.69
C SER A 45 -16.60 51.43 25.64
N GLU A 46 -15.81 52.43 25.19
CA GLU A 46 -14.80 53.11 26.03
C GLU A 46 -15.38 53.63 27.36
N ASP A 47 -16.64 54.10 27.34
CA ASP A 47 -17.35 54.66 28.50
C ASP A 47 -18.15 53.62 29.31
N SER A 48 -18.16 52.35 28.90
CA SER A 48 -18.91 51.29 29.60
C SER A 48 -18.19 50.87 30.89
N THR A 49 -18.97 50.72 31.98
CA THR A 49 -18.49 50.11 33.23
C THR A 49 -18.23 48.62 33.02
N VAL A 50 -17.16 48.10 33.62
CA VAL A 50 -16.79 46.68 33.55
C VAL A 50 -17.28 45.85 34.75
N ASP A 51 -18.00 46.49 35.69
CA ASP A 51 -18.46 45.89 36.95
C ASP A 51 -19.46 44.73 36.74
N ASP A 52 -20.17 44.72 35.61
CA ASP A 52 -21.16 43.69 35.26
C ASP A 52 -20.56 42.49 34.50
N VAL A 53 -19.27 42.52 34.20
CA VAL A 53 -18.60 41.47 33.42
C VAL A 53 -18.55 40.18 34.23
N THR A 54 -19.13 39.13 33.64
CA THR A 54 -19.22 37.82 34.24
C THR A 54 -17.97 36.98 33.98
N LEU A 55 -17.74 35.96 34.81
CA LEU A 55 -16.66 34.98 34.57
C LEU A 55 -16.78 34.29 33.20
N MET A 56 -18.01 34.07 32.71
CA MET A 56 -18.24 33.48 31.39
C MET A 56 -17.74 34.37 30.25
N GLU A 57 -17.90 35.68 30.38
CA GLU A 57 -17.41 36.64 29.40
C GLU A 57 -15.89 36.73 29.43
N VAL A 58 -15.27 36.71 30.61
CA VAL A 58 -13.81 36.60 30.74
C VAL A 58 -13.29 35.31 30.10
N GLN A 59 -13.98 34.19 30.30
CA GLN A 59 -13.66 32.92 29.65
C GLN A 59 -13.79 32.99 28.12
N HIS A 60 -14.77 33.73 27.60
CA HIS A 60 -14.92 33.97 26.16
C HIS A 60 -13.74 34.78 25.61
N VAL A 61 -13.36 35.86 26.28
CA VAL A 61 -12.20 36.68 25.89
C VAL A 61 -10.93 35.83 25.89
N LEU A 62 -10.72 35.05 26.96
CA LEU A 62 -9.55 34.16 27.05
C LEU A 62 -9.53 33.11 25.93
N ALA A 63 -10.69 32.52 25.57
CA ALA A 63 -10.78 31.60 24.44
C ALA A 63 -10.34 32.24 23.13
N ARG A 64 -10.77 33.48 22.88
CA ARG A 64 -10.38 34.27 21.69
C ARG A 64 -8.89 34.58 21.67
N GLU A 65 -8.28 34.86 22.82
CA GLU A 65 -6.83 35.07 22.92
C GLU A 65 -6.04 33.83 22.50
N TYR A 66 -6.52 32.62 22.82
CA TYR A 66 -5.90 31.36 22.38
C TYR A 66 -6.31 30.91 20.97
N GLY A 67 -7.09 31.72 20.24
CA GLY A 67 -7.52 31.43 18.88
C GLY A 67 -8.78 30.58 18.74
N TYR A 68 -9.47 30.28 19.85
CA TYR A 68 -10.71 29.49 19.83
C TYR A 68 -11.95 30.40 19.85
N ARG A 69 -13.01 29.96 19.18
CA ARG A 69 -14.25 30.74 19.04
C ARG A 69 -14.99 30.94 20.36
N GLU A 70 -14.90 29.96 21.26
CA GLU A 70 -15.62 29.93 22.54
C GLU A 70 -14.89 29.08 23.58
N TRP A 71 -15.23 29.27 24.86
CA TRP A 71 -14.62 28.57 25.97
C TRP A 71 -14.74 27.04 25.90
N PRO A 72 -15.90 26.44 25.54
CA PRO A 72 -15.98 24.98 25.36
C PRO A 72 -14.95 24.43 24.36
N ALA A 73 -14.66 25.17 23.29
CA ALA A 73 -13.68 24.76 22.28
C ALA A 73 -12.24 24.82 22.81
N LEU A 74 -11.90 25.85 23.58
CA LEU A 74 -10.61 25.93 24.28
C LEU A 74 -10.49 24.84 25.36
N ALA A 75 -11.57 24.58 26.10
CA ALA A 75 -11.59 23.56 27.14
C ALA A 75 -11.39 22.16 26.56
N ALA A 76 -12.06 21.84 25.46
CA ALA A 76 -11.86 20.60 24.73
C ALA A 76 -10.40 20.43 24.25
N ALA A 77 -9.70 21.53 23.94
CA ALA A 77 -8.31 21.45 23.47
C ALA A 77 -7.37 21.10 24.63
N ALA A 78 -7.70 21.58 25.82
CA ALA A 78 -6.97 21.33 27.04
C ALA A 78 -7.23 19.94 27.65
N GLU A 79 -8.33 19.29 27.28
CA GLU A 79 -8.72 17.94 27.72
C GLU A 79 -8.62 16.90 26.59
N LEU A 80 -8.01 17.25 25.46
CA LEU A 80 -7.87 16.36 24.32
C LEU A 80 -6.93 15.21 24.64
N GLU A 81 -7.45 13.98 24.58
CA GLU A 81 -6.72 12.73 24.75
C GLU A 81 -6.56 11.99 23.41
N PHE A 82 -5.55 11.12 23.31
CA PHE A 82 -5.25 10.38 22.08
C PHE A 82 -6.38 9.43 21.63
N GLU A 83 -7.17 8.92 22.58
CA GLU A 83 -8.32 8.04 22.32
C GLU A 83 -9.42 8.75 21.51
N GLN A 84 -9.58 10.06 21.71
CA GLN A 84 -10.62 10.85 21.03
C GLN A 84 -10.36 11.00 19.52
N LEU A 85 -9.16 10.68 19.04
CA LEU A 85 -8.86 10.69 17.61
C LEU A 85 -9.70 9.66 16.82
N SER A 86 -10.32 8.68 17.47
CA SER A 86 -11.24 7.76 16.78
C SER A 86 -12.51 8.47 16.27
N ALA A 87 -12.88 9.61 16.87
CA ALA A 87 -14.02 10.45 16.49
C ALA A 87 -13.78 11.34 15.27
N LEU A 88 -12.55 11.40 14.74
CA LEU A 88 -12.25 12.16 13.52
C LEU A 88 -13.02 11.60 12.32
N SER A 89 -13.47 12.49 11.44
CA SER A 89 -13.97 12.09 10.12
C SER A 89 -12.83 11.56 9.25
N ASP A 90 -13.15 10.82 8.19
CA ASP A 90 -12.12 10.33 7.27
C ASP A 90 -11.37 11.49 6.58
N GLU A 91 -12.06 12.59 6.27
CA GLU A 91 -11.44 13.77 5.67
C GLU A 91 -10.51 14.49 6.65
N ASP A 92 -10.93 14.65 7.91
CA ASP A 92 -10.09 15.25 8.95
C ASP A 92 -8.88 14.36 9.30
N THR A 93 -9.08 13.05 9.30
CA THR A 93 -8.00 12.07 9.44
C THR A 93 -6.97 12.23 8.32
N ARG A 94 -7.39 12.39 7.04
CA ARG A 94 -6.46 12.67 5.93
C ARG A 94 -5.71 13.98 6.11
N ARG A 95 -6.34 15.01 6.70
CA ARG A 95 -5.68 16.29 6.99
C ARG A 95 -4.60 16.11 8.05
N LEU A 96 -4.92 15.44 9.16
CA LEU A 96 -3.94 15.12 10.20
C LEU A 96 -2.77 14.29 9.67
N LEU A 97 -3.05 13.23 8.90
CA LEU A 97 -2.02 12.34 8.37
C LEU A 97 -1.06 13.02 7.39
N ARG A 98 -1.46 14.14 6.76
CA ARG A 98 -0.57 14.93 5.89
C ARG A 98 0.46 15.75 6.67
N GLU A 99 0.11 16.14 7.90
CA GLU A 99 0.96 16.94 8.79
C GLU A 99 1.76 16.08 9.78
N THR A 100 1.62 14.75 9.72
CA THR A 100 2.26 13.81 10.65
C THR A 100 3.33 12.98 9.94
N ASP A 101 4.53 12.87 10.52
CA ASP A 101 5.58 12.00 10.00
C ASP A 101 5.21 10.52 10.14
N GLN A 102 5.57 9.69 9.16
CA GLN A 102 5.21 8.28 9.14
C GLN A 102 5.83 7.48 10.29
N LYS A 103 7.05 7.83 10.73
CA LYS A 103 7.70 7.18 11.87
C LYS A 103 7.05 7.58 13.18
N ASP A 104 6.73 8.87 13.34
CA ASP A 104 6.01 9.36 14.51
C ASP A 104 4.63 8.67 14.62
N LEU A 105 3.92 8.53 13.51
CA LEU A 105 2.65 7.81 13.48
C LEU A 105 2.81 6.34 13.87
N ALA A 106 3.83 5.65 13.33
CA ALA A 106 4.09 4.26 13.69
C ALA A 106 4.39 4.11 15.19
N ILE A 107 5.17 5.02 15.78
CA ILE A 107 5.46 5.03 17.23
C ILE A 107 4.17 5.27 18.03
N ALA A 108 3.44 6.35 17.73
CA ALA A 108 2.24 6.77 18.45
C ALA A 108 1.15 5.69 18.46
N LEU A 109 1.01 4.95 17.35
CA LEU A 109 0.00 3.90 17.23
C LEU A 109 0.30 2.65 18.07
N LYS A 110 1.49 2.47 18.64
CA LYS A 110 1.79 1.25 19.42
C LYS A 110 0.95 1.13 20.70
N LEU A 111 0.77 2.23 21.41
CA LEU A 111 -0.03 2.31 22.64
C LEU A 111 -1.49 2.71 22.37
N ALA A 112 -1.84 3.03 21.12
CA ALA A 112 -3.17 3.47 20.76
C ALA A 112 -4.23 2.34 20.90
N PRO A 113 -5.46 2.66 21.33
CA PRO A 113 -6.54 1.70 21.30
C PRO A 113 -6.95 1.32 19.86
N ASP A 114 -7.62 0.18 19.72
CA ASP A 114 -7.88 -0.45 18.42
C ASP A 114 -8.76 0.40 17.50
N ASP A 115 -9.67 1.19 18.06
CA ASP A 115 -10.53 2.11 17.33
C ASP A 115 -9.72 3.24 16.66
N VAL A 116 -8.77 3.84 17.39
CA VAL A 116 -7.84 4.83 16.86
C VAL A 116 -6.95 4.21 15.78
N LYS A 117 -6.38 3.03 16.04
CA LYS A 117 -5.59 2.29 15.04
C LYS A 117 -6.38 2.07 13.76
N ARG A 118 -7.62 1.56 13.87
CA ARG A 118 -8.50 1.33 12.73
C ARG A 118 -8.78 2.62 11.97
N ARG A 119 -9.17 3.71 12.66
CA ARG A 119 -9.44 5.01 12.03
C ARG A 119 -8.24 5.48 11.20
N MET A 120 -7.05 5.50 11.80
CA MET A 120 -5.84 5.99 11.13
C MET A 120 -5.45 5.12 9.95
N LEU A 121 -5.47 3.80 10.10
CA LEU A 121 -5.05 2.86 9.06
C LEU A 121 -6.04 2.77 7.89
N ASN A 122 -7.35 2.88 8.14
CA ASN A 122 -8.38 2.71 7.13
C ASN A 122 -8.35 3.80 6.05
N VAL A 123 -7.99 5.02 6.45
CA VAL A 123 -7.91 6.19 5.57
C VAL A 123 -6.68 6.15 4.65
N MET A 124 -5.67 5.35 5.01
CA MET A 124 -4.43 5.22 4.25
C MET A 124 -4.56 4.27 3.05
N SER A 125 -3.71 4.50 2.04
CA SER A 125 -3.51 3.54 0.95
C SER A 125 -2.96 2.21 1.47
N ALA A 126 -3.22 1.11 0.74
CA ALA A 126 -2.73 -0.22 1.13
C ALA A 126 -1.21 -0.26 1.33
N ARG A 127 -0.45 0.49 0.52
CA ARG A 127 1.01 0.59 0.63
C ARG A 127 1.44 1.27 1.92
N VAL A 128 0.86 2.43 2.25
CA VAL A 128 1.22 3.19 3.45
C VAL A 128 0.78 2.44 4.70
N ARG A 129 -0.42 1.86 4.69
CA ARG A 129 -0.93 0.99 5.76
C ARG A 129 0.01 -0.18 6.05
N ARG A 130 0.49 -0.84 5.00
CA ARG A 130 1.45 -1.94 5.12
C ARG A 130 2.75 -1.47 5.75
N PHE A 131 3.31 -0.37 5.26
CA PHE A 131 4.54 0.22 5.82
C PHE A 131 4.40 0.54 7.32
N ILE A 132 3.34 1.26 7.72
CA ILE A 132 3.13 1.62 9.13
C ILE A 132 2.99 0.37 10.01
N THR A 133 2.21 -0.62 9.56
CA THR A 133 2.01 -1.87 10.30
C THR A 133 3.32 -2.66 10.45
N GLU A 134 4.11 -2.75 9.39
CA GLU A 134 5.42 -3.42 9.42
C GLU A 134 6.41 -2.67 10.32
N GLU A 135 6.46 -1.33 10.22
CA GLU A 135 7.35 -0.50 11.03
C GLU A 135 7.01 -0.58 12.53
N MET A 136 5.73 -0.64 12.89
CA MET A 136 5.29 -0.86 14.27
C MET A 136 5.84 -2.16 14.86
N VAL A 137 5.86 -3.23 14.06
CA VAL A 137 6.43 -4.54 14.44
C VAL A 137 7.96 -4.46 14.51
N PHE A 138 8.59 -3.84 13.51
CA PHE A 138 10.04 -3.68 13.42
C PHE A 138 10.63 -2.90 14.61
N LEU A 139 9.97 -1.82 15.03
CA LEU A 139 10.40 -0.99 16.16
C LEU A 139 10.48 -1.77 17.50
N GLY A 140 9.84 -2.94 17.62
CA GLY A 140 9.94 -3.78 18.81
C GLY A 140 9.39 -3.15 20.09
N PRO A 141 9.59 -3.71 21.29
CA PRO A 141 9.16 -3.07 22.54
C PRO A 141 9.94 -1.77 22.78
N MET A 142 9.23 -0.70 23.16
CA MET A 142 9.82 0.61 23.46
C MET A 142 9.19 1.22 24.73
N PRO A 143 9.87 2.17 25.41
CA PRO A 143 9.35 2.80 26.62
C PRO A 143 8.02 3.53 26.37
N GLU A 144 7.05 3.38 27.28
CA GLU A 144 5.75 4.06 27.16
C GLU A 144 5.89 5.58 27.15
N GLU A 145 6.83 6.13 27.92
CA GLU A 145 7.11 7.58 27.98
C GLU A 145 7.49 8.14 26.60
N GLU A 146 8.32 7.43 25.83
CA GLU A 146 8.70 7.82 24.46
C GLU A 146 7.49 7.80 23.50
N ILE A 147 6.60 6.81 23.65
CA ILE A 147 5.37 6.76 22.85
C ILE A 147 4.45 7.93 23.20
N LEU A 148 4.29 8.24 24.48
CA LEU A 148 3.43 9.32 24.97
C LEU A 148 3.94 10.70 24.53
N GLU A 149 5.25 10.93 24.51
CA GLU A 149 5.84 12.16 23.96
C GLU A 149 5.48 12.36 22.48
N VAL A 150 5.53 11.29 21.69
CA VAL A 150 5.14 11.35 20.26
C VAL A 150 3.63 11.53 20.10
N GLN A 151 2.81 10.87 20.93
CA GLN A 151 1.37 11.11 20.95
C GLN A 151 1.04 12.56 21.28
N GLU A 152 1.71 13.17 22.26
CA GLU A 152 1.50 14.58 22.61
C GLU A 152 1.87 15.53 21.46
N ARG A 153 2.92 15.23 20.70
CA ARG A 153 3.26 16.00 19.49
C ARG A 153 2.14 15.93 18.45
N ILE A 154 1.53 14.76 18.26
CA ILE A 154 0.38 14.59 17.37
C ILE A 154 -0.84 15.35 17.91
N LEU A 155 -1.12 15.28 19.22
CA LEU A 155 -2.21 16.03 19.84
C LEU A 155 -2.02 17.54 19.70
N ALA A 156 -0.80 18.05 19.85
CA ALA A 156 -0.48 19.44 19.58
C ALA A 156 -0.82 19.83 18.14
N GLN A 157 -0.52 18.96 17.15
CA GLN A 157 -0.90 19.19 15.76
C GLN A 157 -2.43 19.20 15.58
N VAL A 158 -3.16 18.29 16.22
CA VAL A 158 -4.63 18.25 16.18
C VAL A 158 -5.23 19.55 16.75
N ARG A 159 -4.68 20.06 17.86
CA ARG A 159 -5.11 21.34 18.45
C ARG A 159 -4.87 22.52 17.51
N LEU A 160 -3.74 22.55 16.80
CA LEU A 160 -3.47 23.57 15.78
C LEU A 160 -4.46 23.50 14.63
N LEU A 161 -4.69 22.30 14.08
CA LEU A 161 -5.66 22.10 13.00
C LEU A 161 -7.09 22.47 13.41
N GLY A 162 -7.48 22.18 14.66
CA GLY A 162 -8.80 22.53 15.20
C GLY A 162 -8.95 24.03 15.45
N ARG A 163 -7.90 24.69 15.97
CA ARG A 163 -7.86 26.15 16.13
C ARG A 163 -8.00 26.88 14.79
N ASP A 164 -7.35 26.37 13.74
CA ASP A 164 -7.35 26.99 12.42
C ASP A 164 -8.58 26.62 11.57
N ASP A 165 -9.58 25.96 12.16
CA ASP A 165 -10.80 25.46 11.49
C ASP A 165 -10.49 24.53 10.29
N VAL A 166 -9.29 23.92 10.26
CA VAL A 166 -8.87 22.95 9.23
C VAL A 166 -9.53 21.59 9.46
N ILE A 167 -9.88 21.25 10.70
CA ILE A 167 -10.66 20.06 11.03
C ILE A 167 -11.91 20.44 11.82
N GLY A 168 -12.91 19.56 11.85
CA GLY A 168 -14.06 19.74 12.73
C GLY A 168 -13.63 19.80 14.21
N TRP A 169 -14.00 20.89 14.90
CA TRP A 169 -13.63 21.12 16.29
C TRP A 169 -14.78 21.70 17.12
N PRO A 170 -15.04 21.23 18.35
CA PRO A 170 -14.41 20.09 19.05
C PRO A 170 -14.69 18.74 18.38
N LEU A 171 -13.88 17.74 18.73
CA LEU A 171 -14.17 16.36 18.32
C LEU A 171 -15.48 15.87 18.94
N GLY A 172 -16.21 15.04 18.20
CA GLY A 172 -17.41 14.38 18.71
C GLY A 172 -17.08 13.31 19.76
N ASN A 173 -18.11 12.83 20.44
CA ASN A 173 -17.98 11.73 21.43
C ASN A 173 -18.21 10.35 20.81
N GLU A 174 -18.64 10.29 19.55
CA GLU A 174 -18.94 9.06 18.85
C GLU A 174 -17.90 8.82 17.77
N THR A 175 -17.33 7.62 17.73
CA THR A 175 -16.54 7.15 16.58
C THR A 175 -17.49 7.02 15.39
N PRO A 176 -17.30 7.77 14.28
CA PRO A 176 -18.09 7.56 13.07
C PRO A 176 -18.08 6.07 12.68
N PRO A 177 -19.23 5.48 12.31
CA PRO A 177 -19.31 4.08 11.93
C PRO A 177 -18.29 3.78 10.82
N TYR A 178 -17.65 2.62 10.91
CA TYR A 178 -16.77 2.16 9.83
C TYR A 178 -17.62 1.94 8.58
N GLU A 179 -17.48 2.84 7.61
CA GLU A 179 -17.92 2.60 6.25
C GLU A 179 -16.81 1.78 5.57
N PRO A 180 -17.02 0.47 5.32
CA PRO A 180 -16.10 -0.26 4.46
C PRO A 180 -15.97 0.50 3.13
N PRO A 181 -14.80 0.43 2.47
CA PRO A 181 -14.66 1.00 1.14
C PRO A 181 -15.83 0.51 0.30
N GLU A 182 -16.53 1.43 -0.38
CA GLU A 182 -17.70 1.12 -1.20
C GLU A 182 -17.49 -0.20 -1.91
N GLU A 183 -18.41 -1.15 -1.70
CA GLU A 183 -18.36 -2.42 -2.41
C GLU A 183 -18.30 -2.08 -3.88
N VAL A 184 -17.15 -2.43 -4.47
CA VAL A 184 -16.80 -2.07 -5.83
C VAL A 184 -17.81 -2.78 -6.71
N ASP A 185 -18.81 -2.05 -7.19
CA ASP A 185 -19.95 -2.58 -7.93
C ASP A 185 -19.48 -3.15 -9.27
N LEU A 186 -19.03 -4.41 -9.21
CA LEU A 186 -18.53 -5.20 -10.31
C LEU A 186 -19.34 -6.47 -10.37
N GLU A 187 -19.75 -6.80 -11.59
CA GLU A 187 -20.46 -8.03 -11.89
C GLU A 187 -19.60 -9.24 -11.46
N PRO A 188 -20.20 -10.36 -11.03
CA PRO A 188 -19.47 -11.53 -10.53
C PRO A 188 -18.40 -12.06 -11.49
N ALA A 189 -18.65 -11.95 -12.80
CA ALA A 189 -17.70 -12.35 -13.86
C ALA A 189 -16.41 -11.51 -13.88
N ILE A 190 -16.48 -10.24 -13.44
CA ILE A 190 -15.30 -9.39 -13.28
C ILE A 190 -14.71 -9.58 -11.88
N ALA A 191 -15.55 -9.43 -10.84
CA ALA A 191 -15.10 -9.45 -9.45
C ALA A 191 -14.37 -10.75 -9.07
N GLY A 192 -14.78 -11.89 -9.63
CA GLY A 192 -14.19 -13.20 -9.35
C GLY A 192 -12.75 -13.40 -9.88
N VAL A 193 -12.32 -12.60 -10.86
CA VAL A 193 -11.03 -12.80 -11.56
C VAL A 193 -10.14 -11.55 -11.60
N ILE A 194 -10.70 -10.35 -11.45
CA ILE A 194 -9.98 -9.07 -11.60
C ILE A 194 -8.73 -8.93 -10.71
N LYS A 195 -8.69 -9.64 -9.58
CA LYS A 195 -7.55 -9.63 -8.64
C LYS A 195 -6.47 -10.67 -8.94
N ARG A 196 -6.72 -11.62 -9.85
CA ARG A 196 -5.80 -12.71 -10.19
C ARG A 196 -4.92 -12.31 -11.39
N PRO A 197 -3.64 -12.72 -11.45
CA PRO A 197 -2.81 -12.58 -12.64
C PRO A 197 -3.41 -13.27 -13.87
N LEU A 198 -3.27 -12.68 -15.06
CA LEU A 198 -3.79 -13.29 -16.30
C LEU A 198 -3.17 -14.66 -16.59
N ALA A 199 -1.91 -14.86 -16.21
CA ALA A 199 -1.22 -16.14 -16.38
C ALA A 199 -1.86 -17.28 -15.59
N GLU A 200 -2.56 -16.99 -14.49
CA GLU A 200 -3.22 -18.00 -13.64
C GLU A 200 -4.68 -18.28 -14.03
N LEU A 201 -5.23 -17.55 -15.00
CA LEU A 201 -6.58 -17.75 -15.48
C LEU A 201 -6.59 -18.81 -16.58
N LYS A 202 -7.67 -19.58 -16.68
CA LYS A 202 -7.93 -20.38 -17.88
C LYS A 202 -8.37 -19.45 -19.01
N LEU A 203 -8.09 -19.82 -20.26
CA LEU A 203 -8.55 -19.07 -21.42
C LEU A 203 -10.07 -18.79 -21.39
N GLN A 204 -10.89 -19.75 -20.95
CA GLN A 204 -12.33 -19.52 -20.79
C GLN A 204 -12.67 -18.47 -19.73
N GLU A 205 -11.93 -18.42 -18.61
CA GLU A 205 -12.14 -17.39 -17.58
C GLU A 205 -11.80 -16.00 -18.13
N ILE A 206 -10.79 -15.89 -19.01
CA ILE A 206 -10.43 -14.64 -19.69
C ILE A 206 -11.55 -14.20 -20.65
N HIS A 207 -12.11 -15.13 -21.43
CA HIS A 207 -13.26 -14.84 -22.28
C HIS A 207 -14.44 -14.32 -21.46
N ASP A 208 -14.81 -15.00 -20.37
CA ASP A 208 -15.92 -14.59 -19.50
C ASP A 208 -15.66 -13.22 -18.85
N PHE A 209 -14.41 -12.95 -18.47
CA PHE A 209 -13.97 -11.66 -17.94
C PHE A 209 -14.18 -10.53 -18.96
N ILE A 210 -13.72 -10.72 -20.20
CA ILE A 210 -13.84 -9.73 -21.28
C ILE A 210 -15.31 -9.52 -21.65
N HIS A 211 -16.13 -10.56 -21.68
CA HIS A 211 -17.59 -10.42 -21.87
C HIS A 211 -18.23 -9.61 -20.74
N GLY A 212 -17.80 -9.81 -19.50
CA GLY A 212 -18.19 -8.98 -18.35
C GLY A 212 -17.85 -7.51 -18.56
N LEU A 213 -16.59 -7.21 -18.90
CA LEU A 213 -16.13 -5.85 -19.22
C LEU A 213 -16.93 -5.23 -20.36
N SER A 214 -17.21 -6.01 -21.42
CA SER A 214 -17.97 -5.55 -22.58
C SER A 214 -19.41 -5.20 -22.21
N ARG A 215 -20.08 -6.01 -21.39
CA ARG A 215 -21.45 -5.75 -20.93
C ARG A 215 -21.50 -4.45 -20.14
N ARG A 216 -20.61 -4.31 -19.16
CA ARG A 216 -20.49 -3.11 -18.33
C ARG A 216 -20.25 -1.85 -19.14
N ALA A 217 -19.28 -1.89 -20.06
CA ALA A 217 -18.95 -0.77 -20.92
C ALA A 217 -20.12 -0.34 -21.84
N ARG A 218 -21.02 -1.27 -22.21
CA ARG A 218 -22.21 -0.97 -23.02
C ARG A 218 -23.36 -0.40 -22.21
N GLU A 219 -23.60 -0.95 -21.01
CA GLU A 219 -24.72 -0.53 -20.16
C GLU A 219 -24.42 0.82 -19.50
N ASN A 220 -23.19 1.02 -19.04
CA ASN A 220 -22.80 2.16 -18.22
C ASN A 220 -21.77 3.09 -18.88
N GLY A 221 -21.37 2.80 -20.13
CA GLY A 221 -20.31 3.52 -20.85
C GLY A 221 -18.90 3.07 -20.45
N ILE A 222 -17.89 3.35 -21.29
CA ILE A 222 -16.52 2.83 -21.10
C ILE A 222 -15.85 3.33 -19.81
N MET A 223 -16.20 4.53 -19.33
CA MET A 223 -15.65 5.09 -18.08
C MET A 223 -16.03 4.26 -16.85
N SER A 224 -17.10 3.46 -16.92
CA SER A 224 -17.48 2.54 -15.83
C SER A 224 -16.41 1.48 -15.54
N LEU A 225 -15.46 1.25 -16.46
CA LEU A 225 -14.33 0.35 -16.27
C LEU A 225 -13.23 0.93 -15.37
N GLU A 226 -13.27 2.22 -15.02
CA GLU A 226 -12.30 2.85 -14.11
C GLU A 226 -12.25 2.13 -12.75
N VAL A 227 -13.42 1.68 -12.30
CA VAL A 227 -13.60 0.90 -11.08
C VAL A 227 -12.83 -0.43 -11.17
N ALA A 228 -12.95 -1.15 -12.28
CA ALA A 228 -12.20 -2.38 -12.52
C ALA A 228 -10.69 -2.13 -12.62
N ALA A 229 -10.28 -1.03 -13.28
CA ALA A 229 -8.88 -0.64 -13.40
C ALA A 229 -8.21 -0.32 -12.05
N LYS A 230 -8.97 0.26 -11.10
CA LYS A 230 -8.48 0.57 -9.75
C LYS A 230 -8.23 -0.67 -8.90
N VAL A 231 -9.02 -1.72 -9.08
CA VAL A 231 -8.96 -2.94 -8.25
C VAL A 231 -8.22 -4.11 -8.90
N ALA A 232 -7.84 -3.97 -10.17
CA ALA A 232 -7.07 -4.98 -10.90
C ALA A 232 -5.78 -5.34 -10.15
N GLY A 233 -5.59 -6.64 -9.90
CA GLY A 233 -4.40 -7.19 -9.25
C GLY A 233 -3.23 -7.38 -10.22
N ASP A 234 -3.54 -7.59 -11.51
CA ASP A 234 -2.57 -7.72 -12.58
C ASP A 234 -2.21 -6.33 -13.16
N VAL A 235 -0.91 -6.04 -13.25
CA VAL A 235 -0.39 -4.74 -13.72
C VAL A 235 -0.70 -4.51 -15.20
N PHE A 236 -0.67 -5.57 -16.02
CA PHE A 236 -1.03 -5.49 -17.44
C PHE A 236 -2.51 -5.16 -17.61
N VAL A 237 -3.39 -5.85 -16.89
CA VAL A 237 -4.84 -5.60 -16.90
C VAL A 237 -5.14 -4.18 -16.43
N GLN A 238 -4.50 -3.73 -15.35
CA GLN A 238 -4.67 -2.38 -14.82
C GLN A 238 -4.30 -1.32 -15.87
N GLU A 239 -3.12 -1.43 -16.49
CA GLU A 239 -2.67 -0.49 -17.51
C GLU A 239 -3.59 -0.50 -18.73
N ALA A 240 -3.96 -1.68 -19.21
CA ALA A 240 -4.84 -1.86 -20.35
C ALA A 240 -6.23 -1.22 -20.13
N LEU A 241 -6.85 -1.47 -18.98
CA LEU A 241 -8.14 -0.86 -18.64
C LEU A 241 -8.04 0.66 -18.49
N ARG A 242 -6.94 1.18 -17.92
CA ARG A 242 -6.72 2.65 -17.83
C ARG A 242 -6.60 3.28 -19.21
N LEU A 243 -5.77 2.72 -20.10
CA LEU A 243 -5.64 3.21 -21.47
C LEU A 243 -6.99 3.21 -22.21
N ALA A 244 -7.81 2.17 -21.95
CA ALA A 244 -9.14 2.08 -22.54
C ALA A 244 -10.10 3.18 -22.02
N VAL A 245 -10.09 3.45 -20.71
CA VAL A 245 -10.90 4.47 -20.03
C VAL A 245 -10.47 5.89 -20.41
N ASP A 246 -9.15 6.12 -20.53
CA ASP A 246 -8.56 7.41 -20.94
C ASP A 246 -8.89 7.76 -22.40
N GLY A 247 -9.53 6.85 -23.14
CA GLY A 247 -10.01 7.09 -24.49
C GLY A 247 -8.92 6.98 -25.55
N ALA A 248 -7.87 6.18 -25.32
CA ALA A 248 -6.88 5.87 -26.34
C ALA A 248 -7.55 5.27 -27.59
N GLU A 249 -7.12 5.66 -28.79
CA GLU A 249 -7.64 5.08 -30.03
C GLU A 249 -7.33 3.56 -30.09
N PRO A 250 -8.23 2.70 -30.62
CA PRO A 250 -8.06 1.24 -30.57
C PRO A 250 -6.73 0.74 -31.13
N ARG A 251 -6.25 1.34 -32.23
CA ARG A 251 -4.96 0.97 -32.84
C ARG A 251 -3.76 1.34 -31.96
N LEU A 252 -3.84 2.47 -31.26
CA LEU A 252 -2.80 2.90 -30.34
C LEU A 252 -2.80 2.04 -29.07
N LEU A 253 -3.99 1.74 -28.53
CA LEU A 253 -4.15 0.79 -27.42
C LEU A 253 -3.50 -0.55 -27.78
N GLU A 254 -3.84 -1.11 -28.93
CA GLU A 254 -3.31 -2.39 -29.40
C GLU A 254 -1.78 -2.37 -29.56
N ASP A 255 -1.21 -1.31 -30.15
CA ASP A 255 0.25 -1.18 -30.35
C ASP A 255 1.01 -1.08 -29.02
N LEU A 256 0.48 -0.29 -28.07
CA LEU A 256 1.05 -0.17 -26.72
C LEU A 256 1.01 -1.52 -25.99
N LEU A 257 -0.15 -2.19 -26.00
CA LEU A 257 -0.31 -3.48 -25.34
C LEU A 257 0.54 -4.57 -26.00
N LYS A 258 0.65 -4.61 -27.34
CA LYS A 258 1.58 -5.53 -28.04
C LYS A 258 3.03 -5.29 -27.67
N THR A 259 3.42 -4.04 -27.45
CA THR A 259 4.77 -3.71 -26.95
C THR A 259 4.96 -4.22 -25.53
N ARG A 260 3.95 -4.06 -24.67
CA ARG A 260 3.97 -4.60 -23.30
C ARG A 260 4.01 -6.13 -23.28
N ILE A 261 3.24 -6.80 -24.14
CA ILE A 261 3.26 -8.27 -24.32
C ILE A 261 4.67 -8.75 -24.65
N ARG A 262 5.34 -8.14 -25.64
CA ARG A 262 6.72 -8.51 -26.00
C ARG A 262 7.67 -8.42 -24.80
N ALA A 263 7.60 -7.33 -24.03
CA ALA A 263 8.45 -7.16 -22.86
C ALA A 263 8.14 -8.20 -21.77
N THR A 264 6.86 -8.45 -21.49
CA THR A 264 6.42 -9.44 -20.49
C THR A 264 6.85 -10.86 -20.87
N LEU A 265 6.63 -11.26 -22.12
CA LEU A 265 7.03 -12.59 -22.61
C LEU A 265 8.54 -12.76 -22.61
N GLN A 266 9.32 -11.73 -23.00
CA GLN A 266 10.77 -11.78 -22.91
C GLN A 266 11.25 -11.96 -21.46
N HIS A 267 10.63 -11.25 -20.50
CA HIS A 267 10.99 -11.38 -19.10
C HIS A 267 10.67 -12.78 -18.55
N PHE A 268 9.50 -13.32 -18.91
CA PHE A 268 9.10 -14.67 -18.56
C PHE A 268 10.03 -15.72 -19.17
N GLU A 269 10.35 -15.61 -20.46
CA GLU A 269 11.27 -16.50 -21.16
C GLU A 269 12.67 -16.48 -20.54
N ASN A 270 13.21 -15.30 -20.24
CA ASN A 270 14.50 -15.16 -19.57
C ASN A 270 14.52 -15.87 -18.20
N ARG A 271 13.43 -15.74 -17.44
CA ARG A 271 13.29 -16.43 -16.13
C ARG A 271 13.35 -17.94 -16.31
N GLN A 272 12.54 -18.48 -17.22
CA GLN A 272 12.45 -19.92 -17.46
C GLN A 272 13.79 -20.46 -18.00
N LEU A 273 14.49 -19.69 -18.84
CA LEU A 273 15.81 -20.05 -19.33
C LEU A 273 16.87 -20.06 -18.21
N VAL A 274 16.84 -19.09 -17.30
CA VAL A 274 17.72 -19.07 -16.10
C VAL A 274 17.49 -20.32 -15.23
N ILE A 275 16.23 -20.71 -15.03
CA ILE A 275 15.90 -21.92 -14.27
C ILE A 275 16.42 -23.17 -15.01
N LEU A 276 16.08 -23.34 -16.29
CA LEU A 276 16.48 -24.50 -17.08
C LEU A 276 18.00 -24.66 -17.11
N GLU A 277 18.72 -23.60 -17.50
CA GLU A 277 20.19 -23.61 -17.60
C GLU A 277 20.82 -23.84 -16.22
N GLY A 278 20.23 -23.27 -15.17
CA GLY A 278 20.72 -23.43 -13.80
C GLY A 278 20.61 -24.87 -13.33
N ILE A 279 19.45 -25.49 -13.52
CA ILE A 279 19.19 -26.89 -13.18
C ILE A 279 20.10 -27.82 -13.98
N VAL A 280 20.24 -27.60 -15.29
CA VAL A 280 21.12 -28.38 -16.16
C VAL A 280 22.59 -28.24 -15.74
N ALA A 281 23.05 -27.03 -15.44
CA ALA A 281 24.42 -26.79 -14.98
C ALA A 281 24.70 -27.44 -13.62
N ILE A 282 23.75 -27.41 -12.69
CA ILE A 282 23.85 -28.12 -11.40
C ILE A 282 23.92 -29.63 -11.63
N CYS A 283 23.07 -30.18 -12.51
CA CYS A 283 23.09 -31.60 -12.86
C CYS A 283 24.44 -32.02 -13.47
N GLY A 284 25.01 -31.17 -14.33
CA GLY A 284 26.32 -31.38 -14.95
C GLY A 284 27.50 -31.29 -13.96
N GLY A 285 27.26 -30.82 -12.73
CA GLY A 285 28.30 -30.63 -11.73
C GLY A 285 29.21 -29.44 -12.01
N ASP A 286 28.69 -28.42 -12.71
CA ASP A 286 29.42 -27.18 -12.97
C ASP A 286 29.86 -26.51 -11.66
N ASN A 287 30.95 -25.74 -11.73
CA ASN A 287 31.38 -24.93 -10.59
C ASN A 287 30.37 -23.78 -10.35
N PRO A 288 30.02 -23.42 -9.10
CA PRO A 288 29.00 -22.39 -8.83
C PRO A 288 29.30 -21.04 -9.49
N ARG A 289 30.58 -20.66 -9.65
CA ARG A 289 30.97 -19.45 -10.39
C ARG A 289 30.72 -19.56 -11.89
N ILE A 290 30.85 -20.76 -12.44
CA ILE A 290 30.52 -21.02 -13.86
C ILE A 290 29.00 -20.98 -14.04
N VAL A 291 28.24 -21.54 -13.10
CA VAL A 291 26.77 -21.41 -13.06
C VAL A 291 26.39 -19.93 -13.05
N ALA A 292 26.93 -19.15 -12.11
CA ALA A 292 26.70 -17.70 -12.04
C ALA A 292 26.94 -16.99 -13.38
N ASN A 293 28.11 -17.20 -13.99
CA ASN A 293 28.47 -16.57 -15.27
C ASN A 293 27.52 -16.97 -16.40
N LYS A 294 27.13 -18.24 -16.49
CA LYS A 294 26.17 -18.72 -17.48
C LYS A 294 24.81 -18.04 -17.32
N LEU A 295 24.30 -17.99 -16.08
CA LEU A 295 22.98 -17.46 -15.79
C LEU A 295 22.91 -15.95 -15.99
N VAL A 296 23.91 -15.19 -15.54
CA VAL A 296 23.96 -13.73 -15.73
C VAL A 296 23.96 -13.37 -17.21
N ALA A 297 24.65 -14.14 -18.06
CA ALA A 297 24.69 -13.90 -19.50
C ALA A 297 23.33 -14.02 -20.20
N VAL A 298 22.33 -14.64 -19.56
CA VAL A 298 20.96 -14.74 -20.12
C VAL A 298 20.25 -13.38 -20.10
N TYR A 299 20.48 -12.54 -19.09
CA TYR A 299 19.65 -11.36 -18.85
C TYR A 299 20.43 -10.06 -18.59
N ARG A 300 21.75 -10.11 -18.49
CA ARG A 300 22.60 -8.93 -18.40
C ARG A 300 23.52 -8.82 -19.61
N VAL A 301 23.80 -7.58 -20.00
CA VAL A 301 24.80 -7.24 -21.01
C VAL A 301 26.17 -6.96 -20.36
N ASP A 302 26.17 -6.54 -19.09
CA ASP A 302 27.39 -6.23 -18.33
C ASP A 302 27.93 -7.50 -17.64
N PHE A 303 29.13 -7.93 -18.04
CA PHE A 303 29.79 -9.14 -17.53
C PHE A 303 30.60 -8.93 -16.24
N ASP A 304 30.61 -7.72 -15.69
CA ASP A 304 31.40 -7.36 -14.49
C ASP A 304 30.73 -7.77 -13.17
N VAL A 305 29.55 -8.41 -13.24
CA VAL A 305 28.81 -8.85 -12.07
C VAL A 305 29.41 -10.13 -11.52
N VAL A 306 29.99 -10.04 -10.34
CA VAL A 306 30.52 -11.20 -9.61
C VAL A 306 29.47 -11.69 -8.62
N ILE A 307 28.89 -12.85 -8.90
CA ILE A 307 28.02 -13.57 -7.97
C ILE A 307 28.83 -14.71 -7.35
N GLU A 308 28.94 -14.70 -6.02
CA GLU A 308 29.59 -15.74 -5.24
C GLU A 308 28.53 -16.48 -4.41
N PRO A 309 28.66 -17.81 -4.24
CA PRO A 309 27.80 -18.54 -3.33
C PRO A 309 27.97 -18.00 -1.91
N THR A 310 26.86 -17.77 -1.23
CA THR A 310 26.84 -17.35 0.17
C THR A 310 27.28 -18.49 1.09
N GLY A 311 27.16 -19.72 0.60
CA GLY A 311 27.42 -20.92 1.38
C GLY A 311 26.26 -21.31 2.28
N ALA A 312 25.06 -20.77 2.03
CA ALA A 312 23.85 -21.01 2.81
C ALA A 312 23.58 -22.49 3.09
N SER A 313 23.03 -22.76 4.26
CA SER A 313 22.49 -24.08 4.62
C SER A 313 21.13 -24.32 3.97
N ILE A 314 20.67 -25.57 3.96
CA ILE A 314 19.33 -25.90 3.43
C ILE A 314 18.25 -25.20 4.26
N GLU A 315 18.45 -25.12 5.57
CA GLU A 315 17.53 -24.46 6.50
C GLU A 315 17.46 -22.95 6.27
N GLU A 316 18.60 -22.31 5.95
CA GLU A 316 18.65 -20.88 5.60
C GLU A 316 17.94 -20.60 4.28
N LEU A 317 18.13 -21.44 3.26
CA LEU A 317 17.43 -21.31 1.97
C LEU A 317 15.92 -21.51 2.12
N GLN A 318 15.48 -22.48 2.92
CA GLN A 318 14.05 -22.66 3.23
C GLN A 318 13.48 -21.45 3.96
N ALA A 319 14.20 -20.92 4.95
CA ALA A 319 13.77 -19.72 5.67
C ALA A 319 13.63 -18.51 4.74
N GLN A 320 14.56 -18.34 3.79
CA GLN A 320 14.49 -17.29 2.77
C GLN A 320 13.26 -17.45 1.87
N LEU A 321 13.01 -18.66 1.35
CA LEU A 321 11.87 -18.93 0.45
C LEU A 321 10.51 -18.76 1.14
N ARG A 322 10.42 -19.02 2.45
CA ARG A 322 9.19 -18.75 3.22
C ARG A 322 8.89 -17.27 3.39
N VAL A 323 9.92 -16.41 3.36
CA VAL A 323 9.77 -14.95 3.44
C VAL A 323 9.55 -14.36 2.04
N ALA A 324 10.31 -14.82 1.05
CA ALA A 324 10.27 -14.36 -0.32
C ALA A 324 10.07 -15.58 -1.26
N PRO A 325 8.82 -15.87 -1.67
CA PRO A 325 8.52 -17.02 -2.52
C PRO A 325 9.33 -16.98 -3.83
N ALA A 326 9.73 -18.14 -4.33
CA ALA A 326 10.59 -18.26 -5.51
C ALA A 326 9.99 -17.54 -6.72
N SER A 327 8.67 -17.65 -6.94
CA SER A 327 7.96 -17.00 -8.05
C SER A 327 8.14 -15.47 -8.09
N THR A 328 8.41 -14.85 -6.94
CA THR A 328 8.55 -13.40 -6.79
C THR A 328 9.98 -12.88 -6.92
N LEU A 329 10.97 -13.78 -6.96
CA LEU A 329 12.37 -13.39 -7.06
C LEU A 329 12.66 -12.76 -8.43
N ASN A 330 13.40 -11.65 -8.43
CA ASN A 330 13.98 -11.13 -9.67
C ASN A 330 15.12 -12.04 -10.18
N LEU A 331 15.58 -11.82 -11.41
CA LEU A 331 16.57 -12.71 -12.05
C LEU A 331 17.91 -12.77 -11.31
N ASP A 332 18.32 -11.68 -10.64
CA ASP A 332 19.54 -11.67 -9.82
C ASP A 332 19.41 -12.56 -8.59
N LEU A 333 18.31 -12.41 -7.83
CA LEU A 333 18.04 -13.21 -6.64
C LEU A 333 17.80 -14.69 -6.99
N LEU A 334 17.14 -14.97 -8.11
CA LEU A 334 16.96 -16.31 -8.64
C LEU A 334 18.32 -16.94 -9.03
N THR A 335 19.20 -16.15 -9.66
CA THR A 335 20.56 -16.59 -9.98
C THR A 335 21.34 -16.91 -8.70
N ASN A 336 21.28 -16.05 -7.68
CA ASN A 336 21.93 -16.29 -6.38
C ASN A 336 21.43 -17.60 -5.74
N LEU A 337 20.12 -17.83 -5.75
CA LEU A 337 19.52 -19.07 -5.26
C LEU A 337 20.12 -20.28 -6.00
N LEU A 338 20.10 -20.30 -7.33
CA LEU A 338 20.64 -21.40 -8.14
C LEU A 338 22.15 -21.63 -7.91
N VAL A 339 22.92 -20.57 -7.71
CA VAL A 339 24.35 -20.64 -7.36
C VAL A 339 24.54 -21.26 -5.97
N ASP A 340 23.73 -20.90 -4.98
CA ASP A 340 23.75 -21.52 -3.66
C ASP A 340 23.30 -22.99 -3.68
N LEU A 341 22.32 -23.34 -4.53
CA LEU A 341 21.96 -24.75 -4.77
C LEU A 341 23.13 -25.53 -5.39
N SER A 342 23.85 -24.94 -6.35
CA SER A 342 25.07 -25.53 -6.92
C SER A 342 26.12 -25.78 -5.83
N GLU A 343 26.39 -24.82 -4.96
CA GLU A 343 27.36 -24.99 -3.88
C GLU A 343 26.90 -26.02 -2.82
N LEU A 344 25.61 -26.02 -2.46
CA LEU A 344 25.05 -26.99 -1.53
C LEU A 344 25.15 -28.42 -2.06
N THR A 345 24.82 -28.64 -3.33
CA THR A 345 24.89 -29.97 -3.96
C THR A 345 26.32 -30.48 -4.09
N ARG A 346 27.32 -29.60 -4.26
CA ARG A 346 28.74 -30.00 -4.22
C ARG A 346 29.20 -30.42 -2.83
N ARG A 347 28.72 -29.74 -1.78
CA ARG A 347 29.09 -30.03 -0.38
C ARG A 347 28.37 -31.25 0.19
N LYS A 348 27.09 -31.43 -0.13
CA LYS A 348 26.20 -32.43 0.50
C LYS A 348 25.57 -33.44 -0.46
N GLY A 349 25.77 -33.29 -1.77
CA GLY A 349 25.15 -34.11 -2.82
C GLY A 349 23.76 -33.64 -3.22
N LEU A 350 23.26 -34.15 -4.36
CA LEU A 350 21.96 -33.77 -4.93
C LEU A 350 20.75 -34.04 -4.02
N ALA A 351 20.80 -35.14 -3.25
CA ALA A 351 19.72 -35.52 -2.33
C ALA A 351 19.52 -34.50 -1.19
N ALA A 352 20.47 -33.60 -0.95
CA ALA A 352 20.33 -32.54 0.04
C ALA A 352 19.29 -31.47 -0.35
N LEU A 353 18.83 -31.47 -1.62
CA LEU A 353 17.82 -30.54 -2.11
C LEU A 353 16.38 -30.98 -1.80
N GLU A 354 16.14 -32.25 -1.48
CA GLU A 354 14.80 -32.82 -1.23
C GLU A 354 13.95 -31.97 -0.26
N PRO A 355 14.48 -31.46 0.88
CA PRO A 355 13.67 -30.65 1.79
C PRO A 355 13.17 -29.33 1.20
N LEU A 356 13.87 -28.78 0.19
CA LEU A 356 13.54 -27.49 -0.41
C LEU A 356 12.25 -27.54 -1.24
N ILE A 357 11.92 -28.71 -1.79
CA ILE A 357 10.80 -28.89 -2.73
C ILE A 357 9.47 -28.40 -2.15
N ALA A 358 9.27 -28.54 -0.84
CA ALA A 358 8.05 -28.13 -0.15
C ALA A 358 7.88 -26.60 -0.02
N ASP A 359 8.98 -25.84 -0.12
CA ASP A 359 9.00 -24.38 0.02
C ASP A 359 9.12 -23.66 -1.35
N LEU A 360 9.13 -24.41 -2.47
CA LEU A 360 9.20 -23.87 -3.84
C LEU A 360 7.80 -23.76 -4.46
N ASP A 361 7.35 -22.53 -4.68
CA ASP A 361 6.07 -22.20 -5.31
C ASP A 361 6.16 -22.03 -6.84
N ASP A 362 7.35 -21.75 -7.37
CA ASP A 362 7.62 -21.70 -8.81
C ASP A 362 7.64 -23.13 -9.40
N ALA A 363 6.69 -23.41 -10.31
CA ALA A 363 6.46 -24.76 -10.84
C ALA A 363 7.67 -25.33 -11.58
N MET A 364 8.30 -24.52 -12.44
CA MET A 364 9.47 -24.94 -13.21
C MET A 364 10.66 -25.22 -12.30
N LEU A 365 10.96 -24.32 -11.36
CA LEU A 365 12.06 -24.52 -10.41
C LEU A 365 11.82 -25.72 -9.50
N CYS A 366 10.58 -25.90 -9.02
CA CYS A 366 10.18 -27.03 -8.18
C CYS A 366 10.39 -28.37 -8.90
N GLU A 367 9.95 -28.48 -10.16
CA GLU A 367 10.17 -29.70 -10.97
C GLU A 367 11.65 -29.93 -11.28
N GLY A 368 12.40 -28.87 -11.59
CA GLY A 368 13.84 -28.97 -11.82
C GLY A 368 14.60 -29.47 -10.59
N VAL A 369 14.32 -28.91 -9.41
CA VAL A 369 14.92 -29.35 -8.13
C VAL A 369 14.51 -30.78 -7.79
N ARG A 370 13.26 -31.16 -8.05
CA ARG A 370 12.78 -32.55 -7.89
C ARG A 370 13.55 -33.53 -8.78
N CYS A 371 13.79 -33.17 -10.05
CA CYS A 371 14.59 -34.00 -10.95
C CYS A 371 16.05 -34.15 -10.46
N LEU A 372 16.65 -33.07 -9.97
CA LEU A 372 17.99 -33.10 -9.36
C LEU A 372 18.04 -34.03 -8.15
N ALA A 373 17.10 -33.88 -7.20
CA ALA A 373 17.05 -34.69 -5.99
C ALA A 373 16.84 -36.18 -6.30
N ALA A 374 16.02 -36.48 -7.31
CA ALA A 374 15.81 -37.82 -7.86
C ALA A 374 17.01 -38.38 -8.65
N ARG A 375 18.06 -37.57 -8.89
CA ARG A 375 19.26 -37.91 -9.66
C ARG A 375 18.97 -38.36 -11.08
N ARG A 376 17.96 -37.73 -11.72
CA ARG A 376 17.72 -37.88 -13.15
C ARG A 376 18.92 -37.37 -13.94
N ASP A 377 19.15 -37.95 -15.11
CA ASP A 377 20.22 -37.46 -15.97
C ASP A 377 19.83 -36.17 -16.70
N MET A 378 20.82 -35.50 -17.29
CA MET A 378 20.64 -34.22 -17.97
C MET A 378 19.63 -34.31 -19.13
N THR A 379 19.59 -35.43 -19.85
CA THR A 379 18.67 -35.62 -20.98
C THR A 379 17.24 -35.70 -20.47
N GLU A 380 17.01 -36.52 -19.44
CA GLU A 380 15.69 -36.66 -18.81
C GLU A 380 15.18 -35.33 -18.23
N ILE A 381 16.07 -34.52 -17.64
CA ILE A 381 15.74 -33.19 -17.12
C ILE A 381 15.28 -32.26 -18.25
N VAL A 382 16.05 -32.17 -19.33
CA VAL A 382 15.74 -31.28 -20.47
C VAL A 382 14.44 -31.72 -21.14
N GLU A 383 14.26 -33.02 -21.39
CA GLU A 383 13.03 -33.60 -21.96
C GLU A 383 11.79 -33.35 -21.07
N THR A 384 11.98 -33.14 -19.76
CA THR A 384 10.89 -32.80 -18.83
C THR A 384 10.60 -31.29 -18.83
N LEU A 385 11.64 -30.45 -18.70
CA LEU A 385 11.47 -29.03 -18.43
C LEU A 385 11.27 -28.16 -19.68
N GLU A 386 11.91 -28.52 -20.80
CA GLU A 386 11.85 -27.70 -22.03
C GLU A 386 10.43 -27.65 -22.63
N PRO A 387 9.68 -28.77 -22.75
CA PRO A 387 8.30 -28.72 -23.20
C PRO A 387 7.39 -27.94 -22.25
N HIS A 388 7.65 -28.01 -20.94
CA HIS A 388 6.87 -27.29 -19.93
C HIS A 388 7.07 -25.78 -20.07
N LYS A 389 8.32 -25.32 -20.24
CA LYS A 389 8.65 -23.92 -20.56
C LYS A 389 7.89 -23.43 -21.79
N ASP A 390 7.94 -24.20 -22.88
CA ASP A 390 7.33 -23.80 -24.15
C ASP A 390 5.80 -23.72 -24.04
N GLN A 391 5.20 -24.67 -23.32
CA GLN A 391 3.77 -24.66 -23.04
C GLN A 391 3.35 -23.44 -22.20
N GLU A 392 4.03 -23.17 -21.07
CA GLU A 392 3.68 -22.02 -20.22
C GLU A 392 3.86 -20.68 -20.95
N LEU A 393 4.90 -20.56 -21.78
CA LEU A 393 5.13 -19.37 -22.60
C LEU A 393 4.02 -19.18 -23.63
N ALA A 394 3.56 -20.27 -24.27
CA ALA A 394 2.46 -20.25 -25.23
C ALA A 394 1.12 -19.90 -24.56
N GLU A 395 0.83 -20.48 -23.39
CA GLU A 395 -0.38 -20.18 -22.61
C GLU A 395 -0.41 -18.71 -22.17
N THR A 396 0.70 -18.22 -21.60
CA THR A 396 0.82 -16.82 -21.17
C THR A 396 0.64 -15.86 -22.35
N ARG A 397 1.22 -16.18 -23.51
CA ARG A 397 1.03 -15.41 -24.74
C ARG A 397 -0.45 -15.37 -25.14
N ALA A 398 -1.10 -16.52 -25.24
CA ALA A 398 -2.50 -16.62 -25.63
C ALA A 398 -3.41 -15.81 -24.68
N HIS A 399 -3.15 -15.85 -23.38
CA HIS A 399 -3.90 -15.09 -22.38
C HIS A 399 -3.79 -13.57 -22.58
N LEU A 400 -2.57 -13.06 -22.76
CA LEU A 400 -2.34 -11.63 -22.96
C LEU A 400 -2.87 -11.13 -24.31
N GLU A 401 -2.71 -11.93 -25.37
CA GLU A 401 -3.20 -11.62 -26.72
C GLU A 401 -4.73 -11.65 -26.77
N ALA A 402 -5.38 -12.65 -26.16
CA ALA A 402 -6.83 -12.70 -26.04
C ALA A 402 -7.40 -11.50 -25.27
N PHE A 403 -6.79 -11.14 -24.13
CA PHE A 403 -7.20 -9.98 -23.35
C PHE A 403 -7.08 -8.67 -24.14
N THR A 404 -5.95 -8.48 -24.82
CA THR A 404 -5.69 -7.29 -25.64
C THR A 404 -6.68 -7.19 -26.80
N ALA A 405 -6.91 -8.29 -27.53
CA ALA A 405 -7.85 -8.34 -28.63
C ALA A 405 -9.29 -8.06 -28.17
N GLY A 406 -9.67 -8.64 -27.03
CA GLY A 406 -10.96 -8.42 -26.40
C GLY A 406 -11.20 -6.97 -26.02
N LEU A 407 -10.25 -6.35 -25.32
CA LEU A 407 -10.38 -4.96 -24.90
C LEU A 407 -10.38 -3.98 -26.09
N THR A 408 -9.54 -4.23 -27.09
CA THR A 408 -9.52 -3.45 -28.35
C THR A 408 -10.87 -3.55 -29.06
N ALA A 409 -11.45 -4.76 -29.15
CA ALA A 409 -12.76 -4.98 -29.73
C ALA A 409 -13.89 -4.27 -28.94
N ILE A 410 -13.79 -4.19 -27.61
CA ILE A 410 -14.72 -3.41 -26.78
C ILE A 410 -14.68 -1.93 -27.16
N GLN A 411 -13.48 -1.34 -27.31
CA GLN A 411 -13.35 0.05 -27.74
C GLN A 411 -13.88 0.30 -29.16
N GLU A 412 -13.72 -0.66 -30.07
CA GLU A 412 -14.28 -0.60 -31.42
C GLU A 412 -15.80 -0.79 -31.46
N GLY A 413 -16.44 -1.11 -30.32
CA GLY A 413 -17.88 -1.34 -30.23
C GLY A 413 -18.36 -2.68 -30.79
N LYS A 414 -17.43 -3.63 -31.03
CA LYS A 414 -17.73 -4.98 -31.53
C LYS A 414 -18.59 -5.76 -30.54
N LYS A 415 -19.39 -6.71 -31.06
CA LYS A 415 -20.40 -7.43 -30.26
C LYS A 415 -20.32 -8.95 -30.30
N GLU A 416 -20.46 -9.55 -29.11
CA GLU A 416 -20.68 -10.99 -28.88
C GLU A 416 -19.79 -11.86 -29.78
N LYS A 417 -20.33 -12.38 -30.88
CA LYS A 417 -19.59 -13.21 -31.84
C LYS A 417 -18.38 -12.51 -32.44
N GLU A 418 -18.44 -11.20 -32.68
CA GLU A 418 -17.29 -10.44 -33.20
C GLU A 418 -16.19 -10.30 -32.14
N LEU A 419 -16.56 -10.27 -30.86
CA LEU A 419 -15.63 -10.25 -29.73
C LEU A 419 -14.97 -11.62 -29.60
N ASP A 420 -15.74 -12.71 -29.70
CA ASP A 420 -15.20 -14.08 -29.69
C ASP A 420 -14.27 -14.34 -30.87
N VAL A 421 -14.63 -13.89 -32.08
CA VAL A 421 -13.77 -14.00 -33.26
C VAL A 421 -12.48 -13.21 -33.10
N ALA A 422 -12.53 -12.01 -32.50
CA ALA A 422 -11.34 -11.22 -32.24
C ALA A 422 -10.39 -11.90 -31.25
N MET A 423 -10.92 -12.44 -30.15
CA MET A 423 -10.12 -13.15 -29.14
C MET A 423 -9.54 -14.45 -29.71
N ALA A 424 -10.34 -15.25 -30.41
CA ALA A 424 -9.92 -16.53 -30.97
C ALA A 424 -8.93 -16.40 -32.15
N ALA A 425 -8.89 -15.24 -32.82
CA ALA A 425 -7.87 -14.97 -33.83
C ALA A 425 -6.52 -14.55 -33.24
N ALA A 426 -6.50 -14.17 -31.95
CA ALA A 426 -5.32 -13.69 -31.24
C ALA A 426 -4.71 -14.74 -30.31
N SER A 427 -5.52 -15.65 -29.77
CA SER A 427 -5.10 -16.84 -29.00
C SER A 427 -4.72 -18.01 -29.90
#